data_AF-A0A321LTP5-F1
#
_entry.id   AF-A0A321LTP5-F1
#
_cell.length_a   1.000
_cell.length_b   1.000
_cell.length_c   1.000
_cell.angle_alpha   90.00
_cell.angle_beta   90.00
_cell.angle_gamma   90.00
#
_symmetry.space_group_name_H-M   'P 1'
#
loop_
_entity.id
_entity.type
_entity.pdbx_description
1 polymer ?
#
loop_
_entity_poly.entity_id
_entity_poly.type
_entity_poly.pdbx_seq_one_letter_code
_entity_poly.pdbx_strand_id
1 'polypeptide(L)'
;MTVALSLLVHGEAVRFNRGESGQGNFDFKYMTGRDGKEYPYVSSQCFKRYWREALQESLSPITRATGAGGKEKNQAYTDGNPIQYIDDDLFGYMIAGAADTDDDKGEDQDAPDSDDKLLFEKENIKDVETLKEKLLDGSSASEFVLKISGIGEILRSKSSSAQDLQEAILQALNTALKNDELISLNADSKSKDRMLKKLKAAKDEAAKYEINKEFLKKLYGKQMQEKPKRPTTRRTAPVRMHALVAFSGIKTARDFQTFSRDVNYTGKNSVLNPNSPGIYSGWLKTRILIESHRIGKFYMGTNMDILEAQVTSQEIKKEKNPYSRVADTLNYVELDPKERKRRLVVSLQGLANIGNTQGPASGALHDGSLRPRAFVAGLMNCVDSPFDDVWKGTASDGLPLLDIAALVDVLKDWDDLFMKRKLYFGLPHELRSQIEESLKVELTTLGFDVLIDSPRKALLQLAEEALL
;
A
#
# COMPACT_ATOMS: atom_id res chain seq x y z
N MET A 1 1.44 13.21 -20.21
CA MET A 1 2.87 12.89 -20.40
C MET A 1 3.33 11.93 -19.30
N THR A 2 4.50 11.33 -19.46
CA THR A 2 5.23 10.58 -18.42
C THR A 2 6.69 11.04 -18.39
N VAL A 3 7.25 11.32 -17.22
CA VAL A 3 8.71 11.47 -17.07
C VAL A 3 9.30 10.09 -16.85
N ALA A 4 10.15 9.62 -17.75
CA ALA A 4 10.84 8.35 -17.63
C ALA A 4 12.31 8.57 -17.24
N LEU A 5 12.79 7.86 -16.20
CA LEU A 5 14.15 7.95 -15.72
C LEU A 5 14.77 6.57 -15.49
N SER A 6 16.04 6.43 -15.82
CA SER A 6 16.92 5.36 -15.32
C SER A 6 17.95 5.98 -14.38
N LEU A 7 17.87 5.62 -13.11
CA LEU A 7 18.55 6.27 -11.99
C LEU A 7 19.54 5.32 -11.33
N LEU A 8 20.74 5.82 -11.05
CA LEU A 8 21.76 5.15 -10.28
C LEU A 8 21.94 5.78 -8.90
N VAL A 9 22.16 4.92 -7.91
CA VAL A 9 22.55 5.25 -6.54
C VAL A 9 23.80 4.45 -6.18
N HIS A 10 24.66 5.01 -5.33
CA HIS A 10 25.83 4.31 -4.82
C HIS A 10 25.70 4.12 -3.30
N GLY A 11 25.81 2.87 -2.85
CA GLY A 11 25.97 2.54 -1.44
C GLY A 11 27.44 2.31 -1.11
N GLU A 12 27.95 2.96 -0.06
CA GLU A 12 29.31 2.82 0.44
C GLU A 12 29.29 2.29 1.88
N ALA A 13 29.58 1.01 2.07
CA ALA A 13 29.55 0.35 3.39
C ALA A 13 28.19 0.56 4.11
N VAL A 14 27.10 0.38 3.38
CA VAL A 14 25.74 0.71 3.83
C VAL A 14 24.90 -0.52 4.12
N ARG A 15 23.79 -0.28 4.83
CA ARG A 15 22.67 -1.20 4.95
C ARG A 15 21.34 -0.46 4.82
N PHE A 16 20.85 -0.20 3.60
CA PHE A 16 19.65 0.63 3.38
C PHE A 16 18.33 0.01 3.92
N ASN A 17 18.20 -1.32 3.90
CA ASN A 17 17.00 -2.01 4.37
C ASN A 17 17.34 -2.95 5.53
N ARG A 18 16.70 -2.73 6.68
CA ARG A 18 16.74 -3.67 7.80
C ARG A 18 15.86 -4.89 7.46
N GLY A 19 16.47 -6.04 7.22
CA GLY A 19 15.81 -7.34 7.30
C GLY A 19 15.87 -7.86 8.73
N GLU A 20 14.75 -8.35 9.24
CA GLU A 20 14.70 -9.19 10.43
C GLU A 20 14.52 -10.63 9.94
N SER A 21 15.56 -11.43 10.06
CA SER A 21 15.41 -12.88 9.89
C SER A 21 14.99 -13.48 11.23
N GLY A 22 14.18 -14.55 11.19
CA GLY A 22 13.49 -15.13 12.36
C GLY A 22 14.36 -15.70 13.49
N GLN A 23 15.67 -15.40 13.50
CA GLN A 23 16.63 -15.81 14.53
C GLN A 23 17.38 -14.62 15.17
N GLY A 24 16.90 -13.39 15.01
CA GLY A 24 17.59 -12.21 15.54
C GLY A 24 18.84 -11.80 14.71
N ASN A 25 19.01 -12.41 13.53
CA ASN A 25 20.05 -12.03 12.59
C ASN A 25 19.59 -10.84 11.75
N PHE A 26 20.36 -9.76 11.83
CA PHE A 26 20.14 -8.54 11.10
C PHE A 26 20.90 -8.56 9.77
N ASP A 27 20.22 -8.92 8.68
CA ASP A 27 20.80 -8.93 7.33
C ASP A 27 20.25 -7.77 6.47
N PHE A 28 20.94 -7.40 5.40
CA PHE A 28 20.33 -6.59 4.32
C PHE A 28 19.58 -7.52 3.36
N LYS A 29 18.73 -6.93 2.51
CA LYS A 29 17.84 -7.72 1.65
C LYS A 29 18.50 -8.04 0.31
N TYR A 30 18.39 -9.30 -0.10
CA TYR A 30 18.83 -9.79 -1.40
C TYR A 30 17.63 -10.15 -2.28
N MET A 31 17.83 -10.08 -3.59
CA MET A 31 16.96 -10.69 -4.58
C MET A 31 17.77 -11.66 -5.44
N THR A 32 17.18 -12.80 -5.77
CA THR A 32 17.81 -13.78 -6.66
C THR A 32 17.57 -13.37 -8.12
N GLY A 33 18.65 -13.15 -8.86
CA GLY A 33 18.62 -12.89 -10.30
C GLY A 33 18.31 -14.13 -11.12
N ARG A 34 18.04 -13.95 -12.41
CA ARG A 34 17.81 -15.07 -13.35
C ARG A 34 19.02 -15.97 -13.53
N ASP A 35 20.22 -15.46 -13.24
CA ASP A 35 21.48 -16.20 -13.25
C ASP A 35 21.70 -17.01 -11.95
N GLY A 36 20.73 -17.01 -11.03
CA GLY A 36 20.79 -17.70 -9.75
C GLY A 36 21.63 -16.99 -8.69
N LYS A 37 22.20 -15.82 -8.97
CA LYS A 37 23.00 -15.06 -8.01
C LYS A 37 22.13 -14.14 -7.16
N GLU A 38 22.61 -13.84 -5.95
CA GLU A 38 21.95 -12.90 -5.04
C GLU A 38 22.50 -11.49 -5.19
N TYR A 39 21.59 -10.53 -5.31
CA TYR A 39 21.90 -9.11 -5.48
C TYR A 39 21.30 -8.29 -4.34
N PRO A 40 22.11 -7.49 -3.62
CA PRO A 40 21.58 -6.53 -2.66
C PRO A 40 20.55 -5.60 -3.32
N TYR A 41 19.44 -5.34 -2.65
CA TYR A 41 18.42 -4.44 -3.19
C TYR A 41 17.79 -3.51 -2.14
N VAL A 42 17.32 -2.36 -2.63
CA VAL A 42 16.49 -1.42 -1.88
C VAL A 42 15.07 -1.47 -2.41
N SER A 43 14.11 -1.89 -1.58
CA SER A 43 12.70 -1.86 -1.93
C SER A 43 12.25 -0.48 -2.40
N SER A 44 11.35 -0.45 -3.38
CA SER A 44 10.74 0.78 -3.87
C SER A 44 10.06 1.57 -2.76
N GLN A 45 9.43 0.89 -1.79
CA GLN A 45 8.81 1.52 -0.63
C GLN A 45 9.83 2.28 0.24
N CYS A 46 11.02 1.71 0.44
CA CYS A 46 12.08 2.37 1.19
C CYS A 46 12.51 3.66 0.48
N PHE A 47 12.83 3.59 -0.82
CA PHE A 47 13.23 4.78 -1.58
C PHE A 47 12.13 5.85 -1.65
N LYS A 48 10.87 5.44 -1.90
CA LYS A 48 9.72 6.38 -1.90
C LYS A 48 9.54 7.08 -0.56
N ARG A 49 9.84 6.42 0.56
CA ARG A 49 9.81 7.07 1.88
C ARG A 49 10.85 8.20 1.97
N TYR A 50 12.09 8.00 1.52
CA TYR A 50 13.08 9.09 1.48
C TYR A 50 12.66 10.20 0.56
N TRP A 51 12.13 9.83 -0.60
CA TRP A 51 11.63 10.81 -1.54
C TRP A 51 10.51 11.63 -0.91
N ARG A 52 9.55 10.98 -0.23
CA ARG A 52 8.48 11.62 0.53
C ARG A 52 9.01 12.57 1.59
N GLU A 53 9.94 12.11 2.42
CA GLU A 53 10.56 12.94 3.46
C GLU A 53 11.39 14.12 2.87
N ALA A 54 11.70 14.10 1.56
CA ALA A 54 12.51 15.13 0.89
C ALA A 54 11.64 16.18 0.20
N LEU A 55 10.33 15.96 0.14
CA LEU A 55 9.37 16.97 -0.26
C LEU A 55 9.36 18.05 0.83
N GLN A 56 9.62 19.30 0.45
CA GLN A 56 9.62 20.44 1.37
C GLN A 56 8.18 20.95 1.59
N GLU A 57 7.30 20.06 2.03
CA GLU A 57 5.84 20.27 2.05
C GLU A 57 5.23 19.73 3.35
N SER A 58 3.98 20.13 3.61
CA SER A 58 3.16 19.48 4.64
C SER A 58 2.74 18.09 4.15
N LEU A 59 3.27 17.07 4.80
CA LEU A 59 3.01 15.67 4.47
C LEU A 59 1.85 15.10 5.27
N SER A 60 1.19 14.10 4.70
CA SER A 60 0.14 13.33 5.39
C SER A 60 0.64 12.77 6.73
N PRO A 61 -0.13 12.85 7.83
CA PRO A 61 0.22 12.14 9.06
C PRO A 61 0.38 10.65 8.80
N ILE A 62 1.36 10.01 9.45
CA ILE A 62 1.50 8.55 9.41
C ILE A 62 0.89 7.97 10.69
N THR A 63 -0.16 7.19 10.53
CA THR A 63 -0.81 6.46 11.62
C THR A 63 -0.40 5.00 11.57
N ARG A 64 -0.03 4.43 12.73
CA ARG A 64 0.22 2.98 12.87
C ARG A 64 -1.01 2.34 13.49
N ALA A 65 -1.52 1.28 12.86
CA ALA A 65 -2.64 0.55 13.43
C ALA A 65 -2.20 -0.10 14.76
N THR A 66 -3.02 -0.03 15.79
CA THR A 66 -2.85 -0.81 17.02
C THR A 66 -3.64 -2.12 16.91
N GLY A 67 -3.15 -3.17 17.57
CA GLY A 67 -3.85 -4.44 17.73
C GLY A 67 -4.65 -4.47 19.03
N ALA A 68 -5.57 -5.44 19.13
CA ALA A 68 -6.23 -5.78 20.38
C ALA A 68 -5.16 -6.08 21.45
N GLY A 69 -5.16 -5.30 22.54
CA GLY A 69 -4.11 -5.32 23.57
C GLY A 69 -3.04 -4.23 23.45
N GLY A 70 -3.24 -3.20 22.61
CA GLY A 70 -2.38 -2.01 22.57
C GLY A 70 -1.01 -2.20 21.91
N LYS A 71 -0.75 -3.35 21.28
CA LYS A 71 0.48 -3.59 20.52
C LYS A 71 0.42 -2.92 19.15
N GLU A 72 1.44 -2.15 18.78
CA GLU A 72 1.55 -1.60 17.42
C GLU A 72 1.58 -2.74 16.38
N LYS A 73 0.69 -2.68 15.38
CA LYS A 73 0.80 -3.50 14.18
C LYS A 73 1.89 -2.91 13.29
N ASN A 74 2.51 -3.78 12.49
CA ASN A 74 3.51 -3.36 11.51
C ASN A 74 2.93 -2.54 10.34
N GLN A 75 1.61 -2.41 10.24
CA GLN A 75 0.95 -1.67 9.16
C GLN A 75 0.79 -0.20 9.55
N ALA A 76 1.35 0.67 8.71
CA ALA A 76 1.17 2.11 8.78
C ALA A 76 0.41 2.60 7.53
N TYR A 77 -0.42 3.62 7.70
CA TYR A 77 -1.17 4.25 6.62
C TYR A 77 -1.11 5.77 6.79
N THR A 78 -1.26 6.47 5.67
CA THR A 78 -1.42 7.92 5.60
C THR A 78 -2.89 8.30 5.76
N ASP A 79 -3.19 9.59 5.85
CA ASP A 79 -4.57 10.12 5.97
C ASP A 79 -5.45 9.74 4.77
N GLY A 80 -4.84 9.49 3.60
CA GLY A 80 -5.57 9.10 2.40
C GLY A 80 -6.46 10.23 1.87
N ASN A 81 -5.93 11.45 1.94
CA ASN A 81 -6.57 12.65 1.42
C ASN A 81 -5.66 13.31 0.36
N PRO A 82 -5.73 12.88 -0.91
CA PRO A 82 -4.82 13.30 -1.95
C PRO A 82 -5.13 14.72 -2.45
N ILE A 83 -6.29 15.29 -2.09
CA ILE A 83 -6.56 16.71 -2.34
C ILE A 83 -5.69 17.56 -1.40
N GLN A 84 -5.67 17.22 -0.11
CA GLN A 84 -4.92 17.98 0.90
C GLN A 84 -3.43 17.68 0.89
N TYR A 85 -3.06 16.40 0.78
CA TYR A 85 -1.68 15.94 0.94
C TYR A 85 -1.06 15.51 -0.38
N ILE A 86 0.05 16.15 -0.72
CA ILE A 86 0.80 15.88 -1.96
C ILE A 86 1.38 14.47 -1.99
N ASP A 87 1.81 13.93 -0.86
CA ASP A 87 2.39 12.58 -0.78
C ASP A 87 1.35 11.48 -1.01
N ASP A 88 0.12 11.67 -0.55
CA ASP A 88 -1.01 10.78 -0.85
C ASP A 88 -1.33 10.77 -2.35
N ASP A 89 -1.24 11.93 -3.01
CA ASP A 89 -1.37 12.04 -4.46
C ASP A 89 -0.21 11.34 -5.21
N LEU A 90 1.04 11.63 -4.86
CA LEU A 90 2.24 11.18 -5.59
C LEU A 90 2.59 9.71 -5.35
N PHE A 91 2.58 9.25 -4.09
CA PHE A 91 3.05 7.92 -3.71
C PHE A 91 1.92 6.93 -3.47
N GLY A 92 0.66 7.40 -3.49
CA GLY A 92 -0.52 6.59 -3.32
C GLY A 92 -0.70 6.07 -1.90
N TYR A 93 -1.85 5.47 -1.67
CA TYR A 93 -2.24 4.94 -0.37
C TYR A 93 -3.29 3.85 -0.53
N MET A 94 -3.53 3.10 0.55
CA MET A 94 -4.63 2.16 0.66
C MET A 94 -5.13 2.22 2.10
N ILE A 95 -6.37 2.64 2.28
CA ILE A 95 -7.07 2.57 3.55
C ILE A 95 -8.13 1.49 3.38
N ALA A 96 -7.85 0.33 3.95
CA ALA A 96 -8.80 -0.77 3.98
C ALA A 96 -9.98 -0.39 4.88
N GLY A 97 -11.19 -0.72 4.43
CA GLY A 97 -12.38 -0.62 5.26
C GLY A 97 -12.26 -1.48 6.50
N ALA A 98 -11.93 -0.88 7.63
CA ALA A 98 -12.10 -1.52 8.93
C ALA A 98 -13.58 -1.50 9.31
N ALA A 99 -14.03 -2.54 10.01
CA ALA A 99 -15.25 -2.49 10.77
C ALA A 99 -15.15 -1.32 11.77
N ASP A 100 -16.14 -0.43 11.83
CA ASP A 100 -16.17 0.68 12.80
C ASP A 100 -16.05 0.14 14.24
N THR A 101 -14.84 0.12 14.78
CA THR A 101 -14.47 0.14 16.21
C THR A 101 -12.95 0.25 16.30
N ASP A 102 -12.39 1.44 16.11
CA ASP A 102 -11.03 1.73 16.63
C ASP A 102 -10.75 3.23 16.86
N ASP A 103 -11.66 4.15 16.50
CA ASP A 103 -11.43 5.62 16.62
C ASP A 103 -12.41 6.38 17.52
N ASP A 104 -13.05 5.75 18.51
CA ASP A 104 -13.77 6.53 19.54
C ASP A 104 -13.33 6.12 20.94
N LYS A 105 -12.47 6.95 21.54
CA LYS A 105 -12.11 6.85 22.96
C LYS A 105 -13.08 7.70 23.76
N GLY A 106 -14.08 7.03 24.34
CA GLY A 106 -14.85 7.49 25.49
C GLY A 106 -14.89 6.35 26.52
N GLU A 107 -14.66 6.71 27.77
CA GLU A 107 -14.44 5.87 28.95
C GLU A 107 -15.41 4.68 29.12
N ASP A 108 -14.88 3.49 29.44
CA ASP A 108 -15.22 2.82 30.71
C ASP A 108 -14.23 1.68 31.01
N GLN A 109 -13.76 1.66 32.24
CA GLN A 109 -12.92 0.62 32.83
C GLN A 109 -13.82 -0.47 33.44
N ASP A 110 -13.29 -1.70 33.45
CA ASP A 110 -13.76 -2.89 34.17
C ASP A 110 -14.91 -3.72 33.57
N ALA A 111 -14.56 -4.71 32.74
CA ALA A 111 -15.22 -6.03 32.74
C ALA A 111 -14.32 -7.12 32.08
N PRO A 112 -14.37 -8.38 32.58
CA PRO A 112 -13.42 -9.44 32.23
C PRO A 112 -13.75 -10.15 30.91
N ASP A 113 -12.69 -10.73 30.33
CA ASP A 113 -12.67 -11.66 29.19
C ASP A 113 -13.93 -12.54 29.04
N SER A 114 -14.69 -12.35 27.96
CA SER A 114 -15.40 -13.44 27.26
C SER A 114 -15.91 -12.99 25.88
N ASP A 115 -15.22 -13.47 24.84
CA ASP A 115 -15.55 -13.34 23.41
C ASP A 115 -16.82 -14.13 23.04
N ASP A 116 -18.00 -13.58 23.34
CA ASP A 116 -19.26 -14.26 23.03
C ASP A 116 -20.42 -13.27 22.78
N LYS A 117 -20.17 -12.19 22.00
CA LYS A 117 -21.16 -11.13 21.74
C LYS A 117 -21.80 -11.25 20.35
N LEU A 118 -23.02 -11.79 20.31
CA LEU A 118 -23.83 -12.02 19.09
C LEU A 118 -25.31 -11.59 19.29
N LEU A 119 -25.86 -10.93 18.27
CA LEU A 119 -27.27 -10.55 17.99
C LEU A 119 -28.12 -9.81 19.05
N PHE A 120 -27.88 -9.96 20.35
CA PHE A 120 -28.88 -9.67 21.39
C PHE A 120 -28.36 -8.81 22.55
N GLU A 121 -27.41 -7.90 22.30
CA GLU A 121 -27.16 -6.80 23.25
C GLU A 121 -28.02 -5.58 22.90
N LYS A 122 -28.55 -4.95 23.96
CA LYS A 122 -29.57 -3.87 24.00
C LYS A 122 -29.31 -2.65 23.11
N GLU A 123 -28.11 -2.50 22.56
CA GLU A 123 -27.58 -1.24 22.06
C GLU A 123 -27.43 -1.17 20.53
N ASN A 124 -27.53 -2.31 19.84
CA ASN A 124 -27.18 -2.38 18.42
C ASN A 124 -28.35 -2.25 17.42
N ILE A 125 -29.60 -2.24 17.88
CA ILE A 125 -30.74 -1.91 17.03
C ILE A 125 -31.74 -1.08 17.83
N LYS A 126 -31.80 0.22 17.53
CA LYS A 126 -32.66 1.17 18.25
C LYS A 126 -34.11 1.15 17.78
N ASP A 127 -34.39 0.61 16.58
CA ASP A 127 -35.73 0.66 15.98
C ASP A 127 -36.19 -0.69 15.39
N VAL A 128 -37.51 -0.92 15.42
CA VAL A 128 -38.17 -2.16 15.00
C VAL A 128 -38.12 -2.37 13.48
N GLU A 129 -38.15 -1.29 12.71
CA GLU A 129 -38.23 -1.34 11.24
C GLU A 129 -36.88 -1.76 10.64
N THR A 130 -35.76 -1.24 11.13
CA THR A 130 -34.40 -1.64 10.74
C THR A 130 -34.14 -3.13 11.04
N LEU A 131 -34.67 -3.65 12.16
CA LEU A 131 -34.58 -5.09 12.47
C LEU A 131 -35.40 -5.91 11.48
N LYS A 132 -36.62 -5.47 11.14
CA LYS A 132 -37.48 -6.14 10.16
C LYS A 132 -36.88 -6.11 8.75
N GLU A 133 -36.36 -4.97 8.32
CA GLU A 133 -35.70 -4.82 7.02
C GLU A 133 -34.52 -5.77 6.88
N LYS A 134 -33.64 -5.85 7.88
CA LYS A 134 -32.52 -6.82 7.87
C LYS A 134 -32.98 -8.27 7.86
N LEU A 135 -34.06 -8.60 8.55
CA LEU A 135 -34.61 -9.97 8.57
C LEU A 135 -35.42 -10.31 7.32
N LEU A 136 -35.72 -9.33 6.46
CA LEU A 136 -36.44 -9.47 5.19
C LEU A 136 -35.56 -9.12 3.97
N ASP A 137 -34.25 -8.96 4.15
CA ASP A 137 -33.30 -8.48 3.14
C ASP A 137 -33.06 -9.45 1.96
N GLY A 138 -33.69 -10.63 2.00
CA GLY A 138 -33.55 -11.65 0.95
C GLY A 138 -32.18 -12.33 0.93
N SER A 139 -31.33 -12.08 1.93
CA SER A 139 -30.10 -12.83 2.10
C SER A 139 -30.39 -14.31 2.40
N SER A 140 -29.42 -15.18 2.13
CA SER A 140 -29.50 -16.60 2.53
C SER A 140 -29.79 -16.79 4.03
N ALA A 141 -29.43 -15.82 4.88
CA ALA A 141 -29.73 -15.81 6.30
C ALA A 141 -31.21 -15.46 6.56
N SER A 142 -31.73 -14.40 5.92
CA SER A 142 -33.14 -14.00 5.98
C SER A 142 -34.06 -15.14 5.50
N GLU A 143 -33.75 -15.75 4.36
CA GLU A 143 -34.52 -16.88 3.82
C GLU A 143 -34.52 -18.11 4.75
N PHE A 144 -33.43 -18.32 5.48
CA PHE A 144 -33.35 -19.39 6.46
C PHE A 144 -34.21 -19.08 7.69
N VAL A 145 -34.10 -17.87 8.25
CA VAL A 145 -34.87 -17.44 9.42
C VAL A 145 -36.37 -17.47 9.15
N LEU A 146 -36.80 -17.06 7.95
CA LEU A 146 -38.21 -17.08 7.54
C LEU A 146 -38.79 -18.49 7.35
N LYS A 147 -37.95 -19.52 7.19
CA LYS A 147 -38.39 -20.93 7.08
C LYS A 147 -38.69 -21.56 8.45
N ILE A 148 -38.32 -20.91 9.54
CA ILE A 148 -38.59 -21.38 10.90
C ILE A 148 -40.04 -21.06 11.24
N SER A 149 -40.77 -22.04 11.76
CA SER A 149 -42.18 -21.90 12.10
C SER A 149 -42.41 -20.73 13.07
N GLY A 150 -43.46 -19.95 12.82
CA GLY A 150 -43.85 -18.81 13.66
C GLY A 150 -43.06 -17.51 13.46
N ILE A 151 -41.84 -17.52 12.89
CA ILE A 151 -41.05 -16.29 12.72
C ILE A 151 -41.70 -15.31 11.73
N GLY A 152 -42.28 -15.80 10.64
CA GLY A 152 -42.99 -14.96 9.68
C GLY A 152 -44.22 -14.24 10.29
N GLU A 153 -44.87 -14.85 11.28
CA GLU A 153 -45.99 -14.22 12.01
C GLU A 153 -45.50 -13.20 13.02
N ILE A 154 -44.40 -13.49 13.71
CA ILE A 154 -43.73 -12.57 14.64
C ILE A 154 -43.29 -11.28 13.91
N LEU A 155 -42.72 -11.38 12.71
CA LEU A 155 -42.31 -10.22 11.91
C LEU A 155 -43.50 -9.39 11.41
N ARG A 156 -44.66 -10.03 11.17
CA ARG A 156 -45.92 -9.35 10.79
C ARG A 156 -46.68 -8.78 11.99
N SER A 157 -46.35 -9.19 13.21
CA SER A 157 -46.97 -8.67 14.43
C SER A 157 -46.55 -7.22 14.71
N LYS A 158 -47.43 -6.48 15.38
CA LYS A 158 -47.09 -5.16 15.94
C LYS A 158 -46.34 -5.38 17.24
N SER A 159 -45.02 -5.45 17.18
CA SER A 159 -44.16 -5.48 18.36
C SER A 159 -44.07 -4.11 19.00
N SER A 160 -44.10 -4.05 20.34
CA SER A 160 -44.03 -2.81 21.12
C SER A 160 -42.63 -2.17 21.14
N SER A 161 -41.57 -2.95 20.93
CA SER A 161 -40.19 -2.49 20.84
C SER A 161 -39.31 -3.47 20.06
N ALA A 162 -38.09 -3.05 19.70
CA ALA A 162 -37.10 -3.92 19.05
C ALA A 162 -36.67 -5.07 19.98
N GLN A 163 -36.69 -4.85 21.30
CA GLN A 163 -36.39 -5.86 22.31
C GLN A 163 -37.47 -6.95 22.35
N ASP A 164 -38.75 -6.55 22.31
CA ASP A 164 -39.87 -7.53 22.31
C ASP A 164 -39.86 -8.39 21.04
N LEU A 165 -39.53 -7.79 19.90
CA LEU A 165 -39.38 -8.52 18.63
C LEU A 165 -38.22 -9.52 18.69
N GLN A 166 -37.07 -9.12 19.26
CA GLN A 166 -35.92 -10.00 19.45
C GLN A 166 -36.25 -11.18 20.39
N GLU A 167 -36.93 -10.91 21.50
CA GLU A 167 -37.30 -11.95 22.44
C GLU A 167 -38.30 -12.95 21.83
N ALA A 168 -39.28 -12.46 21.07
CA ALA A 168 -40.22 -13.30 20.33
C ALA A 168 -39.49 -14.19 19.29
N ILE A 169 -38.53 -13.63 18.55
CA ILE A 169 -37.72 -14.39 17.60
C ILE A 169 -36.89 -15.46 18.32
N LEU A 170 -36.26 -15.12 19.46
CA LEU A 170 -35.52 -16.08 20.28
C LEU A 170 -36.42 -17.20 20.80
N GLN A 171 -37.64 -16.89 21.25
CA GLN A 171 -38.60 -17.89 21.69
C GLN A 171 -39.07 -18.80 20.55
N ALA A 172 -39.27 -18.26 19.35
CA ALA A 172 -39.59 -19.07 18.17
C ALA A 172 -38.43 -19.98 17.76
N LEU A 173 -37.19 -19.45 17.76
CA LEU A 173 -35.99 -20.25 17.55
C LEU A 173 -35.86 -21.38 18.57
N ASN A 174 -36.15 -21.09 19.84
CA ASN A 174 -36.17 -22.07 20.93
C ASN A 174 -37.29 -23.11 20.78
N THR A 175 -38.42 -22.74 20.20
CA THR A 175 -39.54 -23.66 19.97
C THR A 175 -39.28 -24.58 18.78
N ALA A 176 -38.79 -24.02 17.67
CA ALA A 176 -38.31 -24.80 16.52
C ALA A 176 -37.17 -25.75 16.91
N LEU A 177 -36.38 -25.36 17.92
CA LEU A 177 -35.40 -26.21 18.57
C LEU A 177 -36.00 -27.46 19.22
N LYS A 178 -37.05 -27.27 20.00
CA LYS A 178 -37.74 -28.34 20.75
C LYS A 178 -38.42 -29.32 19.81
N ASN A 179 -38.81 -28.86 18.62
CA ASN A 179 -39.49 -29.65 17.61
C ASN A 179 -38.54 -30.29 16.56
N ASP A 180 -37.22 -30.23 16.76
CA ASP A 180 -36.19 -30.74 15.83
C ASP A 180 -36.23 -30.14 14.40
N GLU A 181 -36.94 -29.01 14.20
CA GLU A 181 -37.20 -28.41 12.88
C GLU A 181 -35.92 -27.87 12.21
N LEU A 182 -34.95 -27.41 13.00
CA LEU A 182 -33.67 -26.85 12.54
C LEU A 182 -32.76 -27.86 11.81
N ILE A 183 -32.92 -29.17 12.06
CA ILE A 183 -32.12 -30.24 11.42
C ILE A 183 -32.49 -30.40 9.93
N SER A 184 -33.70 -29.99 9.56
CA SER A 184 -34.19 -30.09 8.19
C SER A 184 -33.67 -28.95 7.29
N LEU A 185 -33.22 -27.85 7.89
CA LEU A 185 -32.78 -26.65 7.19
C LEU A 185 -31.32 -26.79 6.72
N ASN A 186 -31.07 -26.30 5.51
CA ASN A 186 -29.99 -26.69 4.60
C ASN A 186 -28.58 -26.28 5.10
N ALA A 187 -28.02 -27.00 6.08
CA ALA A 187 -26.63 -26.88 6.51
C ALA A 187 -25.71 -27.83 5.72
N ASP A 188 -24.47 -27.40 5.46
CA ASP A 188 -23.44 -28.22 4.80
C ASP A 188 -23.30 -29.60 5.49
N SER A 189 -23.25 -30.66 4.67
CA SER A 189 -23.43 -32.07 5.06
C SER A 189 -22.55 -32.50 6.25
N LYS A 190 -21.28 -32.09 6.28
CA LYS A 190 -20.34 -32.42 7.36
C LYS A 190 -20.66 -31.72 8.69
N SER A 191 -21.18 -30.48 8.63
CA SER A 191 -21.56 -29.70 9.82
C SER A 191 -22.84 -30.29 10.43
N LYS A 192 -23.79 -30.67 9.57
CA LYS A 192 -25.06 -31.33 9.91
C LYS A 192 -24.83 -32.66 10.64
N ASP A 193 -23.96 -33.53 10.13
CA ASP A 193 -23.69 -34.84 10.75
C ASP A 193 -23.03 -34.74 12.13
N ARG A 194 -22.10 -33.79 12.31
CA ARG A 194 -21.42 -33.56 13.60
C ARG A 194 -22.39 -33.02 14.64
N MET A 195 -23.30 -32.14 14.24
CA MET A 195 -24.34 -31.58 15.10
C MET A 195 -25.36 -32.65 15.50
N LEU A 196 -25.85 -33.44 14.53
CA LEU A 196 -26.80 -34.52 14.79
C LEU A 196 -26.23 -35.56 15.76
N LYS A 197 -24.93 -35.85 15.66
CA LYS A 197 -24.23 -36.73 16.60
C LYS A 197 -24.16 -36.15 18.02
N LYS A 198 -23.91 -34.84 18.16
CA LYS A 198 -23.92 -34.14 19.46
C LYS A 198 -25.33 -34.10 20.07
N LEU A 199 -26.36 -33.83 19.27
CA LEU A 199 -27.76 -33.79 19.73
C LEU A 199 -28.28 -35.16 20.17
N LYS A 200 -27.95 -36.22 19.43
CA LYS A 200 -28.28 -37.60 19.81
C LYS A 200 -27.57 -38.06 21.09
N ALA A 201 -26.44 -37.42 21.44
CA ALA A 201 -25.67 -37.70 22.65
C ALA A 201 -26.04 -36.80 23.84
N ALA A 202 -26.92 -35.82 23.66
CA ALA A 202 -27.35 -34.91 24.72
C ALA A 202 -28.25 -35.64 25.72
N LYS A 203 -27.98 -35.45 27.02
CA LYS A 203 -28.63 -36.20 28.11
C LYS A 203 -29.97 -35.59 28.56
N ASP A 204 -30.19 -34.31 28.29
CA ASP A 204 -31.38 -33.56 28.70
C ASP A 204 -31.71 -32.43 27.70
N GLU A 205 -32.87 -31.81 27.89
CA GLU A 205 -33.33 -30.71 27.02
C GLU A 205 -32.45 -29.45 27.12
N ALA A 206 -31.84 -29.18 28.27
CA ALA A 206 -30.96 -28.02 28.47
C ALA A 206 -29.63 -28.18 27.69
N ALA A 207 -29.11 -29.39 27.58
CA ALA A 207 -27.93 -29.71 26.78
C ALA A 207 -28.23 -29.62 25.28
N LYS A 208 -29.41 -30.07 24.83
CA LYS A 208 -29.87 -29.87 23.45
C LYS A 208 -30.00 -28.38 23.12
N TYR A 209 -30.50 -27.60 24.08
CA TYR A 209 -30.60 -26.15 23.99
C TYR A 209 -29.25 -25.48 23.74
N GLU A 210 -28.24 -25.74 24.57
CA GLU A 210 -26.91 -25.12 24.42
C GLU A 210 -26.18 -25.57 23.15
N ILE A 211 -26.30 -26.83 22.74
CA ILE A 211 -25.69 -27.34 21.49
C ILE A 211 -26.25 -26.61 20.27
N ASN A 212 -27.56 -26.41 20.23
CA ASN A 212 -28.17 -25.71 19.11
C ASN A 212 -27.95 -24.20 19.15
N LYS A 213 -27.91 -23.59 20.34
CA LYS A 213 -27.53 -22.20 20.54
C LYS A 213 -26.11 -21.93 20.04
N GLU A 214 -25.14 -22.79 20.35
CA GLU A 214 -23.80 -22.74 19.75
C GLU A 214 -23.81 -22.85 18.23
N PHE A 215 -24.67 -23.72 17.68
CA PHE A 215 -24.77 -23.90 16.24
C PHE A 215 -25.34 -22.64 15.56
N LEU A 216 -26.40 -22.04 16.11
CA LEU A 216 -26.94 -20.77 15.64
C LEU A 216 -25.86 -19.68 15.75
N LYS A 217 -25.14 -19.57 16.87
CA LYS A 217 -24.02 -18.63 17.02
C LYS A 217 -22.97 -18.81 15.91
N LYS A 218 -22.66 -20.05 15.53
CA LYS A 218 -21.67 -20.34 14.48
C LYS A 218 -22.19 -20.08 13.07
N LEU A 219 -23.47 -20.34 12.82
CA LEU A 219 -24.11 -20.15 11.52
C LEU A 219 -24.29 -18.64 11.24
N TYR A 220 -24.81 -17.90 12.22
CA TYR A 220 -25.09 -16.46 12.13
C TYR A 220 -23.90 -15.59 12.51
N GLY A 221 -22.87 -16.15 13.18
CA GLY A 221 -21.76 -15.39 13.71
C GLY A 221 -20.97 -14.64 12.65
N LYS A 222 -20.81 -15.20 11.45
CA LYS A 222 -20.10 -14.50 10.35
C LYS A 222 -20.98 -13.50 9.62
N GLN A 223 -22.27 -13.76 9.48
CA GLN A 223 -23.19 -12.95 8.68
C GLN A 223 -23.74 -11.74 9.47
N MET A 224 -23.79 -11.84 10.81
CA MET A 224 -24.26 -10.76 11.68
C MET A 224 -23.13 -9.97 12.36
N GLN A 225 -21.87 -10.34 12.13
CA GLN A 225 -20.67 -9.57 12.53
C GLN A 225 -20.19 -8.58 11.46
N GLU A 226 -20.92 -8.41 10.36
CA GLU A 226 -20.66 -7.31 9.42
C GLU A 226 -21.06 -5.98 10.06
N LYS A 227 -20.20 -5.50 10.96
CA LYS A 227 -20.13 -4.07 11.28
C LYS A 227 -20.04 -3.30 9.96
N PRO A 228 -20.67 -2.13 9.84
CA PRO A 228 -20.47 -1.28 8.68
C PRO A 228 -18.95 -1.12 8.50
N LYS A 229 -18.45 -1.65 7.38
CA LYS A 229 -17.06 -1.45 7.01
C LYS A 229 -17.00 -0.06 6.43
N ARG A 230 -16.10 0.78 6.94
CA ARG A 230 -15.78 2.04 6.25
C ARG A 230 -15.45 1.71 4.79
N PRO A 231 -15.91 2.50 3.81
CA PRO A 231 -15.59 2.23 2.42
C PRO A 231 -14.07 2.27 2.21
N THR A 232 -13.53 1.23 1.57
CA THR A 232 -12.10 1.18 1.23
C THR A 232 -11.76 2.28 0.23
N THR A 233 -10.63 2.95 0.42
CA THR A 233 -10.04 3.87 -0.56
C THR A 233 -8.66 3.41 -0.97
N ARG A 234 -8.32 3.59 -2.25
CA ARG A 234 -7.01 3.22 -2.76
C ARG A 234 -6.64 4.08 -3.94
N ARG A 235 -5.49 4.74 -3.82
CA ARG A 235 -4.82 5.41 -4.92
C ARG A 235 -3.56 4.67 -5.32
N THR A 236 -3.48 4.26 -6.58
CA THR A 236 -2.22 3.73 -7.12
C THR A 236 -1.27 4.88 -7.44
N ALA A 237 -0.02 4.79 -6.99
CA ALA A 237 0.97 5.86 -7.12
C ALA A 237 1.21 6.31 -8.58
N PRO A 238 1.03 7.60 -8.90
CA PRO A 238 1.52 8.21 -10.14
C PRO A 238 3.05 8.16 -10.26
N VAL A 239 3.77 8.24 -9.13
CA VAL A 239 5.21 8.01 -9.06
C VAL A 239 5.46 6.50 -8.90
N ARG A 240 5.81 5.85 -10.00
CA ARG A 240 6.16 4.43 -10.06
C ARG A 240 7.66 4.24 -10.09
N MET A 241 8.13 3.20 -9.42
CA MET A 241 9.53 2.82 -9.49
C MET A 241 9.72 1.33 -9.24
N HIS A 242 10.79 0.78 -9.82
CA HIS A 242 11.26 -0.54 -9.48
C HIS A 242 12.06 -0.51 -8.17
N ALA A 243 12.31 -1.69 -7.59
CA ALA A 243 13.34 -1.80 -6.56
C ALA A 243 14.69 -1.33 -7.13
N LEU A 244 15.53 -0.70 -6.29
CA LEU A 244 16.92 -0.46 -6.67
C LEU A 244 17.67 -1.77 -6.50
N VAL A 245 18.29 -2.25 -7.57
CA VAL A 245 19.00 -3.53 -7.57
C VAL A 245 20.47 -3.26 -7.82
N ALA A 246 21.34 -3.80 -6.97
CA ALA A 246 22.78 -3.72 -7.18
C ALA A 246 23.17 -4.45 -8.48
N PHE A 247 23.97 -3.82 -9.32
CA PHE A 247 24.37 -4.38 -10.63
C PHE A 247 25.87 -4.25 -10.94
N SER A 248 26.62 -3.48 -10.14
CA SER A 248 28.03 -3.20 -10.38
C SER A 248 28.79 -2.92 -9.08
N GLY A 249 30.08 -3.27 -9.02
CA GLY A 249 30.95 -3.01 -7.87
C GLY A 249 30.45 -3.61 -6.55
N ILE A 250 29.81 -4.78 -6.61
CA ILE A 250 29.13 -5.37 -5.44
C ILE A 250 30.16 -6.00 -4.52
N LYS A 251 30.28 -5.45 -3.32
CA LYS A 251 31.12 -5.98 -2.24
C LYS A 251 30.29 -6.13 -0.98
N THR A 252 30.35 -7.29 -0.37
CA THR A 252 29.68 -7.57 0.91
C THR A 252 30.73 -7.81 1.98
N ALA A 253 30.55 -7.22 3.15
CA ALA A 253 31.46 -7.42 4.27
C ALA A 253 30.67 -7.72 5.56
N ARG A 254 31.31 -8.43 6.47
CA ARG A 254 30.80 -8.61 7.83
C ARG A 254 31.01 -7.32 8.59
N ASP A 255 30.02 -6.92 9.38
CA ASP A 255 30.08 -5.70 10.19
C ASP A 255 30.24 -6.09 11.67
N PHE A 256 31.40 -5.75 12.25
CA PHE A 256 31.71 -6.03 13.65
C PHE A 256 31.25 -4.85 14.51
N GLN A 257 29.94 -4.73 14.71
CA GLN A 257 29.34 -3.64 15.48
C GLN A 257 29.67 -3.77 16.98
N THR A 258 30.16 -2.70 17.60
CA THR A 258 30.22 -2.54 19.06
C THR A 258 29.04 -1.68 19.51
N PHE A 259 28.08 -2.21 20.29
CA PHE A 259 27.01 -1.39 20.88
C PHE A 259 27.19 -1.19 22.38
N SER A 260 27.07 0.06 22.83
CA SER A 260 26.93 0.42 24.24
C SER A 260 25.54 0.00 24.74
N ARG A 261 25.52 -0.69 25.88
CA ARG A 261 24.31 -1.25 26.47
C ARG A 261 23.46 -0.16 27.13
N ASP A 262 22.54 0.44 26.38
CA ASP A 262 21.35 1.03 27.01
C ASP A 262 20.14 0.11 26.76
N VAL A 263 19.80 -0.63 27.80
CA VAL A 263 18.72 -1.63 27.82
C VAL A 263 17.33 -1.00 27.74
N ASN A 264 17.20 0.30 27.99
CA ASN A 264 15.93 1.01 27.85
C ASN A 264 15.62 1.37 26.39
N TYR A 265 16.64 1.43 25.52
CA TYR A 265 16.47 1.87 24.12
C TYR A 265 16.52 0.72 23.11
N THR A 266 17.20 -0.39 23.44
CA THR A 266 17.57 -1.41 22.43
C THR A 266 16.90 -2.79 22.61
N GLY A 267 16.23 -3.05 23.73
CA GLY A 267 15.59 -4.34 24.02
C GLY A 267 16.58 -5.46 24.39
N LYS A 268 16.08 -6.52 25.05
CA LYS A 268 16.87 -7.49 25.84
C LYS A 268 17.81 -8.45 25.08
N ASN A 269 17.87 -8.45 23.75
CA ASN A 269 18.60 -9.49 23.01
C ASN A 269 19.74 -8.91 22.17
N SER A 270 20.91 -8.75 22.80
CA SER A 270 22.19 -8.51 22.11
C SER A 270 22.76 -9.83 21.59
N VAL A 271 22.91 -9.99 20.28
CA VAL A 271 23.70 -11.09 19.70
C VAL A 271 24.64 -10.51 18.64
N LEU A 272 25.95 -10.68 18.87
CA LEU A 272 26.97 -10.62 17.82
C LEU A 272 26.63 -11.72 16.81
N ASN A 273 26.31 -11.37 15.56
CA ASN A 273 26.21 -12.37 14.50
C ASN A 273 27.47 -12.34 13.62
N PRO A 274 28.50 -13.15 13.93
CA PRO A 274 29.71 -13.25 13.10
C PRO A 274 29.49 -13.96 11.76
N ASN A 275 28.27 -14.44 11.46
CA ASN A 275 27.99 -15.36 10.36
C ASN A 275 27.27 -14.74 9.15
N SER A 276 26.83 -13.49 9.20
CA SER A 276 26.14 -12.81 8.06
C SER A 276 26.85 -11.51 7.66
N PRO A 277 26.91 -11.16 6.37
CA PRO A 277 27.34 -9.83 5.93
C PRO A 277 26.46 -8.75 6.59
N GLY A 278 27.08 -7.76 7.23
CA GLY A 278 26.35 -6.69 7.91
C GLY A 278 26.18 -5.44 7.07
N ILE A 279 27.00 -5.29 6.02
CA ILE A 279 27.05 -4.14 5.12
C ILE A 279 27.41 -4.55 3.69
N TYR A 280 27.07 -3.69 2.73
CA TYR A 280 27.53 -3.82 1.36
C TYR A 280 27.93 -2.46 0.76
N SER A 281 28.76 -2.53 -0.28
CA SER A 281 29.01 -1.45 -1.22
C SER A 281 28.57 -1.87 -2.61
N GLY A 282 28.11 -0.92 -3.42
CA GLY A 282 27.80 -1.16 -4.81
C GLY A 282 26.89 -0.12 -5.44
N TRP A 283 26.88 -0.12 -6.77
CA TRP A 283 25.99 0.68 -7.58
C TRP A 283 24.67 -0.03 -7.78
N LEU A 284 23.58 0.67 -7.47
CA LEU A 284 22.22 0.19 -7.64
C LEU A 284 21.52 0.97 -8.74
N LYS A 285 20.77 0.25 -9.58
CA LYS A 285 19.97 0.82 -10.67
C LYS A 285 18.49 0.67 -10.34
N THR A 286 17.71 1.68 -10.69
CA THR A 286 16.25 1.59 -10.76
C THR A 286 15.71 2.38 -11.94
N ARG A 287 14.46 2.07 -12.28
CA ARG A 287 13.66 2.79 -13.24
C ARG A 287 12.56 3.54 -12.49
N ILE A 288 12.33 4.80 -12.86
CA ILE A 288 11.27 5.65 -12.32
C ILE A 288 10.38 6.12 -13.47
N LEU A 289 9.07 6.09 -13.26
CA LEU A 289 8.07 6.71 -14.12
C LEU A 289 7.24 7.67 -13.28
N ILE A 290 7.08 8.91 -13.74
CA ILE A 290 6.16 9.88 -13.14
C ILE A 290 5.06 10.17 -14.15
N GLU A 291 3.87 9.62 -13.88
CA GLU A 291 2.69 9.81 -14.73
C GLU A 291 2.06 11.20 -14.48
N SER A 292 2.60 12.25 -15.10
CA SER A 292 2.18 13.64 -14.86
C SER A 292 0.67 13.84 -15.06
N HIS A 293 0.08 13.15 -16.04
CA HIS A 293 -1.34 13.23 -16.36
C HIS A 293 -2.26 12.73 -15.23
N ARG A 294 -1.76 11.91 -14.29
CA ARG A 294 -2.51 11.41 -13.14
C ARG A 294 -2.35 12.27 -11.89
N ILE A 295 -1.31 13.11 -11.83
CA ILE A 295 -1.05 13.99 -10.68
C ILE A 295 -2.19 14.99 -10.53
N GLY A 296 -2.76 15.04 -9.33
CA GLY A 296 -3.92 15.86 -8.99
C GLY A 296 -5.21 15.50 -9.71
N LYS A 297 -5.32 14.30 -10.30
CA LYS A 297 -6.56 13.73 -10.85
C LYS A 297 -6.97 12.51 -10.03
N PHE A 298 -8.19 12.52 -9.50
CA PHE A 298 -8.69 11.52 -8.55
C PHE A 298 -10.04 10.96 -9.01
N TYR A 299 -10.10 9.66 -9.30
CA TYR A 299 -11.37 8.99 -9.57
C TYR A 299 -12.13 8.73 -8.27
N MET A 300 -13.44 8.97 -8.31
CA MET A 300 -14.31 8.92 -7.14
C MET A 300 -14.98 7.56 -6.98
N GLY A 301 -15.14 7.10 -5.74
CA GLY A 301 -15.94 5.93 -5.37
C GLY A 301 -15.24 4.97 -4.42
N THR A 302 -15.95 3.91 -4.03
CA THR A 302 -15.38 2.83 -3.20
C THR A 302 -14.33 2.05 -3.98
N ASN A 303 -13.20 1.74 -3.35
CA ASN A 303 -11.99 1.16 -3.95
C ASN A 303 -11.33 2.03 -5.04
N MET A 304 -11.70 3.32 -5.12
CA MET A 304 -11.12 4.30 -6.05
C MET A 304 -10.21 5.29 -5.30
N ASP A 305 -9.73 6.29 -6.02
CA ASP A 305 -8.72 7.23 -5.52
C ASP A 305 -9.26 8.13 -4.40
N ILE A 306 -10.56 8.41 -4.32
CA ILE A 306 -11.12 9.29 -3.29
C ILE A 306 -12.62 9.00 -3.06
N LEU A 307 -13.12 9.23 -1.84
CA LEU A 307 -14.56 9.15 -1.54
C LEU A 307 -15.26 10.45 -1.86
N GLU A 308 -16.56 10.37 -2.15
CA GLU A 308 -17.41 11.54 -2.40
C GLU A 308 -17.41 12.51 -1.21
N ALA A 309 -17.43 11.98 0.02
CA ALA A 309 -17.40 12.79 1.25
C ALA A 309 -16.12 13.63 1.43
N GLN A 310 -15.02 13.27 0.76
CA GLN A 310 -13.75 14.01 0.83
C GLN A 310 -13.68 15.13 -0.23
N VAL A 311 -14.62 15.18 -1.18
CA VAL A 311 -14.69 16.20 -2.22
C VAL A 311 -15.63 17.30 -1.76
N THR A 312 -15.11 18.51 -1.52
CA THR A 312 -15.91 19.62 -0.97
C THR A 312 -16.13 20.74 -1.98
N SER A 313 -15.12 21.09 -2.78
CA SER A 313 -15.13 22.30 -3.61
C SER A 313 -14.78 22.08 -5.07
N GLN A 314 -14.26 20.90 -5.43
CA GLN A 314 -13.84 20.58 -6.78
C GLN A 314 -15.05 20.23 -7.66
N GLU A 315 -15.00 20.66 -8.92
CA GLU A 315 -15.99 20.27 -9.93
C GLU A 315 -15.86 18.78 -10.25
N ILE A 316 -16.98 18.06 -10.17
CA ILE A 316 -17.05 16.65 -10.53
C ILE A 316 -17.21 16.53 -12.04
N LYS A 317 -16.23 15.89 -12.68
CA LYS A 317 -16.21 15.61 -14.12
C LYS A 317 -16.43 14.14 -14.39
N LYS A 318 -16.76 13.81 -15.63
CA LYS A 318 -17.00 12.44 -16.11
C LYS A 318 -16.14 12.13 -17.31
N GLU A 319 -15.59 10.93 -17.36
CA GLU A 319 -14.96 10.39 -18.56
C GLU A 319 -15.16 8.89 -18.70
N LYS A 320 -14.88 8.36 -19.88
CA LYS A 320 -14.89 6.92 -20.11
C LYS A 320 -13.85 6.24 -19.22
N ASN A 321 -14.21 5.11 -18.61
CA ASN A 321 -13.30 4.38 -17.73
C ASN A 321 -12.01 3.99 -18.50
N PRO A 322 -10.83 4.52 -18.14
CA PRO A 322 -9.59 4.20 -18.85
C PRO A 322 -9.07 2.79 -18.51
N TYR A 323 -9.58 2.16 -17.45
CA TYR A 323 -9.13 0.86 -16.94
C TYR A 323 -10.06 -0.30 -17.33
N SER A 324 -11.23 -0.02 -17.91
CA SER A 324 -12.18 -1.05 -18.33
C SER A 324 -12.80 -0.73 -19.68
N ARG A 325 -12.81 -1.71 -20.57
CA ARG A 325 -13.49 -1.61 -21.87
C ARG A 325 -15.01 -1.80 -21.75
N VAL A 326 -15.50 -2.26 -20.61
CA VAL A 326 -16.89 -2.69 -20.37
C VAL A 326 -17.65 -1.72 -19.47
N ALA A 327 -16.97 -0.95 -18.62
CA ALA A 327 -17.62 0.00 -17.72
C ALA A 327 -17.84 1.37 -18.38
N ASP A 328 -19.00 1.98 -18.08
CA ASP A 328 -19.53 3.13 -18.81
C ASP A 328 -18.69 4.41 -18.65
N THR A 329 -18.70 4.99 -17.45
CA THR A 329 -18.06 6.28 -17.16
C THR A 329 -17.68 6.36 -15.70
N LEU A 330 -16.54 7.00 -15.39
CA LEU A 330 -16.10 7.28 -14.04
C LEU A 330 -16.22 8.77 -13.71
N ASN A 331 -16.68 9.06 -12.49
CA ASN A 331 -16.58 10.38 -11.91
C ASN A 331 -15.15 10.62 -11.44
N TYR A 332 -14.63 11.83 -11.67
CA TYR A 332 -13.33 12.24 -11.16
C TYR A 332 -13.33 13.73 -10.81
N VAL A 333 -12.39 14.11 -9.96
CA VAL A 333 -12.06 15.51 -9.67
C VAL A 333 -10.62 15.79 -10.06
N GLU A 334 -10.34 17.05 -10.38
CA GLU A 334 -9.00 17.53 -10.68
C GLU A 334 -8.68 18.76 -9.83
N LEU A 335 -7.42 18.85 -9.42
CA LEU A 335 -6.86 20.07 -8.87
C LEU A 335 -6.62 21.11 -9.97
N ASP A 336 -6.49 22.36 -9.57
CA ASP A 336 -6.13 23.45 -10.48
C ASP A 336 -4.84 23.09 -11.27
N PRO A 337 -4.76 23.41 -12.58
CA PRO A 337 -3.59 23.10 -13.40
C PRO A 337 -2.26 23.63 -12.81
N LYS A 338 -2.26 24.78 -12.13
CA LYS A 338 -1.06 25.31 -11.47
C LYS A 338 -0.63 24.42 -10.31
N GLU A 339 -1.60 23.96 -9.51
CA GLU A 339 -1.32 23.05 -8.39
C GLU A 339 -0.81 21.70 -8.90
N ARG A 340 -1.43 21.13 -9.93
CA ARG A 340 -0.97 19.89 -10.57
C ARG A 340 0.48 20.01 -11.05
N LYS A 341 0.83 21.15 -11.67
CA LYS A 341 2.19 21.41 -12.18
C LYS A 341 3.16 21.55 -11.01
N ARG A 342 2.77 22.31 -9.98
CA ARG A 342 3.55 22.47 -8.75
C ARG A 342 3.88 21.11 -8.13
N ARG A 343 2.91 20.20 -8.03
CA ARG A 343 3.14 18.86 -7.47
C ARG A 343 4.16 18.03 -8.26
N LEU A 344 4.13 18.10 -9.59
CA LEU A 344 5.16 17.48 -10.44
C LEU A 344 6.55 18.08 -10.18
N VAL A 345 6.64 19.41 -10.16
CA VAL A 345 7.88 20.16 -9.90
C VAL A 345 8.45 19.77 -8.53
N VAL A 346 7.62 19.82 -7.48
CA VAL A 346 8.00 19.49 -6.11
C VAL A 346 8.42 18.02 -5.99
N SER A 347 7.76 17.10 -6.72
CA SER A 347 8.19 15.71 -6.79
C SER A 347 9.61 15.60 -7.33
N LEU A 348 9.92 16.24 -8.47
CA LEU A 348 11.26 16.19 -9.07
C LEU A 348 12.32 16.89 -8.20
N GLN A 349 11.97 18.02 -7.56
CA GLN A 349 12.82 18.70 -6.60
C GLN A 349 13.09 17.84 -5.36
N GLY A 350 12.09 17.13 -4.85
CA GLY A 350 12.23 16.17 -3.76
C GLY A 350 13.23 15.08 -4.12
N LEU A 351 13.18 14.53 -5.34
CA LEU A 351 14.14 13.53 -5.83
C LEU A 351 15.56 14.11 -5.86
N ALA A 352 15.71 15.36 -6.33
CA ALA A 352 16.99 16.07 -6.38
C ALA A 352 17.58 16.36 -5.00
N ASN A 353 16.72 16.42 -3.97
CA ASN A 353 17.08 16.82 -2.62
C ASN A 353 17.14 15.66 -1.61
N ILE A 354 16.95 14.40 -2.06
CA ILE A 354 17.18 13.23 -1.20
C ILE A 354 18.58 13.33 -0.55
N GLY A 355 18.61 13.21 0.78
CA GLY A 355 19.83 13.32 1.60
C GLY A 355 20.35 14.73 1.86
N ASN A 356 19.65 15.80 1.46
CA ASN A 356 20.05 17.18 1.78
C ASN A 356 19.55 17.66 3.14
N THR A 357 18.35 17.22 3.53
CA THR A 357 17.68 17.63 4.78
C THR A 357 17.41 16.44 5.71
N GLN A 358 17.74 15.23 5.24
CA GLN A 358 17.62 13.99 5.97
C GLN A 358 19.02 13.56 6.38
N GLY A 359 19.18 13.08 7.62
CA GLY A 359 20.38 12.35 7.99
C GLY A 359 20.45 10.99 7.29
N PRO A 360 21.17 10.03 7.90
CA PRO A 360 21.05 8.61 7.70
C PRO A 360 19.82 8.18 6.95
N ALA A 361 19.88 7.33 5.93
CA ALA A 361 18.64 6.65 5.55
C ALA A 361 17.95 6.14 6.86
N SER A 362 16.77 6.66 7.26
CA SER A 362 16.03 6.35 8.47
C SER A 362 15.77 4.84 8.64
N GLY A 363 16.72 4.17 9.28
CA GLY A 363 16.77 2.72 9.50
C GLY A 363 17.97 2.03 8.84
N ALA A 364 18.72 2.74 8.00
CA ALA A 364 20.03 2.35 7.55
C ALA A 364 21.04 2.43 8.70
N LEU A 365 21.85 1.39 8.79
CA LEU A 365 23.04 1.41 9.61
C LEU A 365 24.17 2.00 8.76
N HIS A 366 24.95 2.92 9.33
CA HIS A 366 25.96 3.77 8.67
C HIS A 366 25.38 4.88 7.79
N ASP A 367 26.20 5.84 7.36
CA ASP A 367 25.82 7.04 6.58
C ASP A 367 25.40 6.73 5.14
N GLY A 368 24.39 5.86 5.00
CA GLY A 368 23.85 5.46 3.72
C GLY A 368 22.98 6.55 3.12
N SER A 369 23.42 7.06 1.98
CA SER A 369 22.67 8.04 1.19
C SER A 369 22.01 7.39 -0.03
N LEU A 370 20.69 7.52 -0.15
CA LEU A 370 19.94 7.15 -1.37
C LEU A 370 19.90 8.27 -2.42
N ARG A 371 20.78 9.29 -2.29
CA ARG A 371 20.84 10.40 -3.22
C ARG A 371 21.12 9.89 -4.66
N PRO A 372 20.40 10.42 -5.67
CA PRO A 372 20.75 10.25 -7.08
C PRO A 372 22.24 10.51 -7.36
N ARG A 373 22.95 9.53 -7.92
CA ARG A 373 24.36 9.63 -8.28
C ARG A 373 24.60 9.73 -9.78
N ALA A 374 23.74 9.12 -10.59
CA ALA A 374 23.69 9.36 -12.03
C ALA A 374 22.28 9.08 -12.56
N PHE A 375 21.87 9.68 -13.68
CA PHE A 375 20.65 9.28 -14.37
C PHE A 375 20.63 9.76 -15.83
N VAL A 376 19.75 9.12 -16.60
CA VAL A 376 19.20 9.64 -17.87
C VAL A 376 17.68 9.76 -17.73
N ALA A 377 17.11 10.82 -18.29
CA ALA A 377 15.67 11.07 -18.27
C ALA A 377 15.16 11.67 -19.58
N GLY A 378 13.89 11.40 -19.88
CA GLY A 378 13.17 11.93 -21.03
C GLY A 378 11.67 12.07 -20.76
N LEU A 379 11.00 12.87 -21.59
CA LEU A 379 9.55 13.09 -21.52
C LEU A 379 8.84 12.23 -22.58
N MET A 380 7.99 11.32 -22.16
CA MET A 380 7.36 10.30 -22.99
C MET A 380 5.85 10.56 -23.17
N ASN A 381 5.32 10.16 -24.32
CA ASN A 381 3.89 10.06 -24.62
C ASN A 381 3.29 8.70 -24.22
N CYS A 382 4.14 7.75 -23.81
CA CYS A 382 3.72 6.45 -23.28
C CYS A 382 3.92 6.36 -21.76
N VAL A 383 3.55 5.22 -21.19
CA VAL A 383 3.78 4.92 -19.76
C VAL A 383 4.82 3.82 -19.61
N ASP A 384 5.91 3.97 -20.37
CA ASP A 384 7.05 3.07 -20.40
C ASP A 384 8.38 3.87 -20.47
N SER A 385 9.54 3.21 -20.41
CA SER A 385 10.87 3.84 -20.38
C SER A 385 11.82 3.13 -21.34
N PRO A 386 12.53 3.89 -22.19
CA PRO A 386 13.57 3.35 -23.07
C PRO A 386 14.90 3.07 -22.35
N PHE A 387 15.08 3.54 -21.11
CA PHE A 387 16.42 3.64 -20.49
C PHE A 387 16.86 2.43 -19.63
N ASP A 388 16.24 1.28 -19.80
CA ASP A 388 16.43 0.17 -18.85
C ASP A 388 17.82 -0.46 -18.95
N ASP A 389 18.40 -0.55 -20.15
CA ASP A 389 19.66 -1.28 -20.41
C ASP A 389 20.84 -0.40 -20.84
N VAL A 390 20.73 0.91 -20.67
CA VAL A 390 21.78 1.88 -21.08
C VAL A 390 22.98 1.94 -20.14
N TRP A 391 22.87 1.37 -18.94
CA TRP A 391 23.96 1.36 -17.94
C TRP A 391 24.67 0.02 -17.92
N LYS A 392 25.99 0.04 -18.09
CA LYS A 392 26.87 -1.13 -17.98
C LYS A 392 27.63 -1.12 -16.67
N GLY A 393 27.60 -2.26 -15.98
CA GLY A 393 28.40 -2.48 -14.78
C GLY A 393 29.88 -2.69 -15.13
N THR A 394 30.74 -2.38 -14.17
CA THR A 394 32.17 -2.71 -14.21
C THR A 394 32.46 -3.80 -13.18
N ALA A 395 33.50 -4.60 -13.44
CA ALA A 395 33.89 -5.70 -12.55
C ALA A 395 34.56 -5.21 -11.25
N SER A 396 34.93 -3.92 -11.18
CA SER A 396 35.54 -3.28 -10.01
C SER A 396 34.58 -2.30 -9.34
N ASP A 397 35.04 -1.59 -8.30
CA ASP A 397 34.29 -0.48 -7.67
C ASP A 397 34.24 0.78 -8.56
N GLY A 398 34.62 0.65 -9.83
CA GLY A 398 34.64 1.75 -10.77
C GLY A 398 33.25 2.31 -11.05
N LEU A 399 33.22 3.55 -11.53
CA LEU A 399 32.00 4.19 -12.01
C LEU A 399 31.31 3.33 -13.09
N PRO A 400 29.99 3.12 -13.01
CA PRO A 400 29.23 2.51 -14.09
C PRO A 400 29.39 3.31 -15.38
N LEU A 401 29.38 2.61 -16.50
CA LEU A 401 29.51 3.20 -17.83
C LEU A 401 28.12 3.45 -18.40
N LEU A 402 27.92 4.61 -19.02
CA LEU A 402 26.78 4.86 -19.90
C LEU A 402 27.14 4.33 -21.29
N ASP A 403 26.42 3.32 -21.77
CA ASP A 403 26.61 2.79 -23.12
C ASP A 403 25.92 3.70 -24.14
N ILE A 404 26.70 4.59 -24.76
CA ILE A 404 26.20 5.54 -25.75
C ILE A 404 25.65 4.82 -26.98
N ALA A 405 26.26 3.71 -27.41
CA ALA A 405 25.78 2.97 -28.58
C ALA A 405 24.42 2.32 -28.31
N ALA A 406 24.26 1.68 -27.15
CA ALA A 406 22.96 1.13 -26.75
C ALA A 406 21.90 2.23 -26.56
N LEU A 407 22.28 3.37 -25.99
CA LEU A 407 21.39 4.52 -25.86
C LEU A 407 20.93 5.02 -27.24
N VAL A 408 21.85 5.22 -28.18
CA VAL A 408 21.54 5.67 -29.56
C VAL A 408 20.59 4.71 -30.25
N ASP A 409 20.81 3.40 -30.13
CA ASP A 409 19.97 2.36 -30.72
C ASP A 409 18.53 2.44 -30.18
N VAL A 410 18.40 2.49 -28.86
CA VAL A 410 17.10 2.55 -28.19
C VAL A 410 16.37 3.88 -28.46
N LEU A 411 17.08 5.00 -28.57
CA LEU A 411 16.47 6.28 -28.94
C LEU A 411 15.88 6.28 -30.36
N LYS A 412 16.47 5.54 -31.30
CA LYS A 412 15.93 5.38 -32.65
C LYS A 412 14.67 4.51 -32.66
N ASP A 413 14.67 3.43 -31.88
CA ASP A 413 13.52 2.52 -31.77
C ASP A 413 12.30 3.20 -31.09
N TRP A 414 12.54 4.13 -30.17
CA TRP A 414 11.50 4.81 -29.39
C TRP A 414 11.16 6.24 -29.87
N ASP A 415 11.63 6.63 -31.06
CA ASP A 415 11.60 8.03 -31.54
C ASP A 415 10.21 8.66 -31.52
N ASP A 416 9.19 7.91 -31.94
CA ASP A 416 7.79 8.34 -32.03
C ASP A 416 7.09 8.48 -30.67
N LEU A 417 7.68 7.90 -29.61
CA LEU A 417 7.12 7.90 -28.26
C LEU A 417 7.62 9.07 -27.40
N PHE A 418 8.60 9.85 -27.85
CA PHE A 418 9.05 11.05 -27.15
C PHE A 418 8.04 12.20 -27.30
N MET A 419 7.63 12.78 -26.18
CA MET A 419 6.84 14.02 -26.20
C MET A 419 7.67 15.20 -26.70
N LYS A 420 8.93 15.26 -26.26
CA LYS A 420 9.92 16.23 -26.72
C LYS A 420 11.21 15.48 -26.97
N ARG A 421 11.90 15.83 -28.05
CA ARG A 421 13.27 15.37 -28.34
C ARG A 421 14.26 16.10 -27.44
N LYS A 422 14.12 15.96 -26.11
CA LYS A 422 15.03 16.51 -25.12
C LYS A 422 15.35 15.46 -24.06
N LEU A 423 16.64 15.31 -23.77
CA LEU A 423 17.16 14.37 -22.79
C LEU A 423 17.92 15.11 -21.69
N TYR A 424 17.81 14.60 -20.48
CA TYR A 424 18.47 15.14 -19.30
C TYR A 424 19.40 14.08 -18.72
N PHE A 425 20.66 14.45 -18.53
CA PHE A 425 21.69 13.62 -17.95
C PHE A 425 22.22 14.26 -16.68
N GLY A 426 22.05 13.56 -15.58
CA GLY A 426 22.74 13.86 -14.34
C GLY A 426 23.93 12.96 -14.21
N LEU A 427 25.14 13.48 -14.36
CA LEU A 427 26.37 12.68 -14.33
C LEU A 427 27.33 13.19 -13.25
N PRO A 428 27.99 12.29 -12.49
CA PRO A 428 29.06 12.70 -11.59
C PRO A 428 30.22 13.29 -12.41
N HIS A 429 31.03 14.15 -11.79
CA HIS A 429 32.07 14.91 -12.50
C HIS A 429 32.97 13.99 -13.32
N GLU A 430 33.43 12.91 -12.70
CA GLU A 430 34.41 11.97 -13.24
C GLU A 430 33.88 11.26 -14.49
N LEU A 431 32.60 10.90 -14.52
CA LEU A 431 31.98 10.29 -15.71
C LEU A 431 31.69 11.35 -16.76
N ARG A 432 31.16 12.51 -16.33
CA ARG A 432 30.81 13.62 -17.23
C ARG A 432 32.02 14.09 -18.03
N SER A 433 33.17 14.30 -17.38
CA SER A 433 34.38 14.79 -18.04
C SER A 433 34.91 13.85 -19.13
N GLN A 434 34.54 12.56 -19.08
CA GLN A 434 34.97 11.56 -20.05
C GLN A 434 34.03 11.46 -21.26
N ILE A 435 32.72 11.67 -21.07
CA ILE A 435 31.72 11.33 -22.10
C ILE A 435 30.93 12.52 -22.64
N GLU A 436 30.95 13.68 -21.98
CA GLU A 436 30.04 14.80 -22.27
C GLU A 436 30.08 15.25 -23.75
N GLU A 437 31.27 15.40 -24.33
CA GLU A 437 31.43 15.84 -25.71
C GLU A 437 30.87 14.79 -26.69
N SER A 438 31.32 13.54 -26.59
CA SER A 438 30.83 12.44 -27.44
C SER A 438 29.33 12.23 -27.34
N LEU A 439 28.77 12.31 -26.13
CA LEU A 439 27.34 12.16 -25.89
C LEU A 439 26.54 13.29 -26.53
N LYS A 440 27.00 14.55 -26.40
CA LYS A 440 26.36 15.70 -27.05
C LYS A 440 26.38 15.57 -28.57
N VAL A 441 27.52 15.18 -29.15
CA VAL A 441 27.66 15.04 -30.61
C VAL A 441 26.69 13.99 -31.16
N GLU A 442 26.70 12.77 -30.60
CA GLU A 442 25.85 11.66 -31.05
C GLU A 442 24.36 12.02 -30.94
N LEU A 443 23.93 12.54 -29.80
CA LEU A 443 22.52 12.83 -29.55
C LEU A 443 22.00 14.04 -30.33
N THR A 444 22.83 15.08 -30.51
CA THR A 444 22.47 16.23 -31.35
C THR A 444 22.37 15.82 -32.83
N THR A 445 23.22 14.88 -33.28
CA THR A 445 23.13 14.31 -34.64
C THR A 445 21.82 13.57 -34.85
N LEU A 446 21.27 12.95 -33.80
CA LEU A 446 19.92 12.37 -33.80
C LEU A 446 18.80 13.42 -33.60
N GLY A 447 19.11 14.71 -33.54
CA GLY A 447 18.13 15.77 -33.36
C GLY A 447 17.51 15.84 -31.95
N PHE A 448 18.21 15.36 -30.92
CA PHE A 448 17.82 15.57 -29.52
C PHE A 448 18.52 16.81 -28.95
N ASP A 449 17.77 17.66 -28.25
CA ASP A 449 18.32 18.61 -27.30
C ASP A 449 18.84 17.87 -26.06
N VAL A 450 19.98 18.29 -25.50
CA VAL A 450 20.69 17.55 -24.47
C VAL A 450 21.12 18.48 -23.35
N LEU A 451 20.60 18.22 -22.16
CA LEU A 451 21.07 18.84 -20.93
C LEU A 451 21.96 17.87 -20.16
N ILE A 452 23.20 18.26 -19.89
CA ILE A 452 24.15 17.48 -19.09
C ILE A 452 24.65 18.36 -17.95
N ASP A 453 24.44 17.93 -16.71
CA ASP A 453 25.00 18.58 -15.53
C ASP A 453 25.20 17.56 -14.39
N SER A 454 25.62 18.02 -13.21
CA SER A 454 25.62 17.23 -11.99
C SER A 454 24.21 16.74 -11.66
N PRO A 455 24.04 15.56 -11.02
CA PRO A 455 22.74 14.92 -10.86
C PRO A 455 21.68 15.82 -10.23
N ARG A 456 22.04 16.55 -9.17
CA ARG A 456 21.10 17.46 -8.52
C ARG A 456 20.66 18.61 -9.45
N LYS A 457 21.61 19.27 -10.12
CA LYS A 457 21.28 20.41 -11.01
C LYS A 457 20.44 19.98 -12.20
N ALA A 458 20.77 18.84 -12.82
CA ALA A 458 20.01 18.31 -13.94
C ALA A 458 18.56 17.93 -13.55
N LEU A 459 18.34 17.37 -12.34
CA LEU A 459 16.98 17.11 -11.85
C LEU A 459 16.19 18.40 -11.58
N LEU A 460 16.83 19.43 -11.04
CA LEU A 460 16.18 20.73 -10.83
C LEU A 460 15.80 21.39 -12.15
N GLN A 461 16.66 21.32 -13.16
CA GLN A 461 16.35 21.80 -14.51
C GLN A 461 15.20 21.01 -15.16
N LEU A 462 15.22 19.67 -15.02
CA LEU A 462 14.09 18.83 -15.44
C LEU A 462 12.79 19.24 -14.72
N ALA A 463 12.85 19.57 -13.42
CA ALA A 463 11.69 20.04 -12.68
C ALA A 463 11.14 21.36 -13.23
N GLU A 464 12.00 22.33 -13.53
CA GLU A 464 11.60 23.64 -14.08
C GLU A 464 10.93 23.52 -15.46
N GLU A 465 11.44 22.62 -16.31
CA GLU A 465 10.97 22.42 -17.67
C GLU A 465 9.81 21.42 -17.80
N ALA A 466 9.54 20.63 -16.75
CA ALA A 466 8.47 19.65 -16.75
C ALA A 466 7.10 20.29 -16.99
N LEU A 467 6.36 19.70 -17.93
CA LEU A 467 4.99 20.08 -18.28
C LEU A 467 4.00 19.09 -17.68
N LEU A 468 2.70 19.41 -17.68
CA LEU A 468 1.65 18.45 -17.30
C LEU A 468 1.22 17.59 -18.49
#